data_AF-A0A936LMY9-F1
#
_entry.id   AF-A0A936LMY9-F1
#
_cell.length_a   1.000
_cell.length_b   1.000
_cell.length_c   1.000
_cell.angle_alpha   90.00
_cell.angle_beta   90.00
_cell.angle_gamma   90.00
#
_symmetry.space_group_name_H-M   'P 1'
#
loop_
_entity.id
_entity.type
_entity.pdbx_description
1 polymer ?
#
loop_
_entity_poly.entity_id
_entity_poly.type
_entity_poly.pdbx_seq_one_letter_code
_entity_poly.pdbx_strand_id
1 'polypeptide(L)'
;MSADRVDRRRLYLAGGICALGAGFGAAWYVTTQPQPPAGSPLPVEVGDLAPGRLRTIEWKGRSVWILRRSADEIAGLAGYESELADPASLHSLQPEACRNPHRSLRPELFVAVGQCTHQGCPPALRSGAGNRSEFLCPCHTSKFDLAGRVFRMGPATANLVVPEYRLEGAGRVVIGES
;
A
#
# COMPACT_ATOMS: atom_id res chain seq x y z
N MET A 1 69.55 -9.34 17.59
CA MET A 1 68.30 -9.32 18.38
C MET A 1 67.15 -9.60 17.42
N SER A 2 66.27 -10.52 17.83
CA SER A 2 65.36 -11.31 16.99
C SER A 2 64.36 -10.48 16.19
N ALA A 3 64.08 -10.94 14.96
CA ALA A 3 63.04 -10.42 14.09
C ALA A 3 61.67 -10.47 14.79
N ASP A 4 60.98 -9.33 14.83
CA ASP A 4 59.62 -9.24 15.32
C ASP A 4 58.69 -9.72 14.18
N ARG A 5 58.42 -11.03 14.20
CA ARG A 5 57.54 -11.72 13.26
C ARG A 5 56.11 -11.26 13.57
N VAL A 6 55.62 -10.27 12.84
CA VAL A 6 54.21 -9.86 12.87
C VAL A 6 53.35 -11.12 12.69
N ASP A 7 52.67 -11.49 13.77
CA ASP A 7 51.89 -12.71 13.88
C ASP A 7 50.72 -12.66 12.88
N ARG A 8 50.89 -13.33 11.73
CA ARG A 8 49.88 -13.44 10.66
C ARG A 8 48.55 -14.00 11.18
N ARG A 9 48.53 -14.63 12.36
CA ARG A 9 47.32 -15.13 13.04
C ARG A 9 46.42 -14.01 13.58
N ARG A 10 46.98 -12.84 13.93
CA ARG A 10 46.21 -11.68 14.41
C ARG A 10 45.44 -10.98 13.29
N LEU A 11 45.95 -11.02 12.06
CA LEU A 11 45.26 -10.45 10.89
C LEU A 11 44.03 -11.29 10.46
N TYR A 12 44.05 -12.61 10.63
CA TYR A 12 42.88 -13.45 10.31
C TYR A 12 41.73 -13.29 11.30
N LEU A 13 42.00 -12.98 12.57
CA LEU A 13 40.97 -12.73 13.58
C LEU A 13 40.29 -11.35 13.41
N ALA A 14 40.96 -10.37 12.83
CA ALA A 14 40.39 -9.05 12.57
C ALA A 14 39.52 -9.00 11.30
N GLY A 15 39.74 -9.89 10.33
CA GLY A 15 38.96 -9.94 9.07
C GLY A 15 37.58 -10.60 9.17
N GLY A 16 37.33 -11.40 10.22
CA GLY A 16 36.10 -12.19 10.36
C GLY A 16 34.86 -11.43 10.84
N ILE A 17 35.02 -10.23 11.39
CA ILE A 17 33.94 -9.50 12.08
C ILE A 17 33.12 -8.61 11.12
N CYS A 18 33.69 -8.15 10.00
CA CYS A 18 32.98 -7.26 9.07
C CYS A 18 31.94 -7.97 8.19
N ALA A 19 32.06 -9.28 7.95
CA ALA A 19 31.12 -10.00 7.09
C ALA A 19 29.78 -10.31 7.77
N LEU A 20 29.77 -10.46 9.11
CA LEU A 20 28.56 -10.81 9.86
C LEU A 20 27.64 -9.60 10.09
N GLY A 21 28.19 -8.39 10.21
CA GLY A 21 27.40 -7.17 10.46
C GLY A 21 26.56 -6.73 9.25
N ALA A 22 27.11 -6.82 8.04
CA ALA A 22 26.41 -6.41 6.82
C ALA A 22 25.24 -7.35 6.47
N GLY A 23 25.43 -8.67 6.63
CA GLY A 23 24.37 -9.66 6.41
C GLY A 23 23.23 -9.54 7.41
N PHE A 24 23.55 -9.29 8.68
CA PHE A 24 22.52 -9.09 9.72
C PHE A 24 21.74 -7.78 9.49
N GLY A 25 22.41 -6.68 9.15
CA GLY A 25 21.76 -5.41 8.86
C GLY A 25 20.80 -5.47 7.67
N ALA A 26 21.20 -6.12 6.58
CA ALA A 26 20.34 -6.30 5.40
C ALA A 26 19.15 -7.23 5.70
N ALA A 27 19.36 -8.36 6.37
CA ALA A 27 18.28 -9.28 6.74
C ALA A 27 17.27 -8.64 7.72
N TRP A 28 17.76 -7.84 8.68
CA TRP A 28 16.91 -7.13 9.64
C TRP A 28 16.10 -6.02 8.97
N TYR A 29 16.71 -5.26 8.04
CA TYR A 29 16.01 -4.24 7.27
C TYR A 29 14.90 -4.82 6.40
N VAL A 30 15.15 -5.94 5.71
CA VAL A 30 14.15 -6.61 4.84
C VAL A 30 12.99 -7.21 5.66
N THR A 31 13.28 -7.83 6.80
CA THR A 31 12.23 -8.50 7.62
C THR A 31 11.36 -7.54 8.43
N THR A 32 11.81 -6.30 8.65
CA THR A 32 11.07 -5.28 9.43
C THR A 32 10.23 -4.33 8.59
N GLN A 33 10.34 -4.36 7.26
CA GLN A 33 9.47 -3.56 6.41
C GLN A 33 8.02 -4.06 6.51
N PRO A 34 7.02 -3.18 6.70
CA PRO A 34 5.64 -3.59 6.65
C PRO A 34 5.33 -4.15 5.26
N GLN A 35 4.99 -5.43 5.20
CA GLN A 35 4.60 -6.11 3.97
C GLN A 35 3.11 -5.90 3.71
N PRO A 36 2.67 -5.89 2.43
CA PRO A 36 1.26 -6.05 2.15
C PRO A 36 0.75 -7.34 2.81
N PRO A 37 -0.50 -7.36 3.30
CA PRO A 37 -1.06 -8.55 3.93
C PRO A 37 -0.97 -9.75 2.98
N ALA A 38 -0.30 -10.83 3.40
CA ALA A 38 -0.20 -12.09 2.67
C ALA A 38 -1.20 -13.10 3.23
N GLY A 39 -1.85 -13.93 2.40
CA GLY A 39 -2.84 -14.88 2.90
C GLY A 39 -3.51 -15.81 1.91
N SER A 40 -4.34 -16.72 2.44
CA SER A 40 -5.14 -17.61 1.61
C SER A 40 -5.97 -16.79 0.62
N PRO A 41 -5.98 -17.19 -0.66
CA PRO A 41 -6.69 -16.46 -1.69
C PRO A 41 -8.17 -16.33 -1.37
N LEU A 42 -8.73 -15.15 -1.58
CA LEU A 42 -10.16 -14.90 -1.42
C LEU A 42 -10.75 -14.42 -2.75
N PRO A 43 -11.47 -15.28 -3.50
CA PRO A 43 -12.19 -14.86 -4.68
C PRO A 43 -13.44 -14.06 -4.29
N VAL A 44 -13.64 -12.92 -4.95
CA VAL A 44 -14.78 -12.02 -4.75
C VAL A 44 -15.39 -11.68 -6.11
N GLU A 45 -16.68 -11.99 -6.27
CA GLU A 45 -17.45 -11.51 -7.42
C GLU A 45 -17.60 -10.00 -7.35
N VAL A 46 -17.46 -9.33 -8.50
CA VAL A 46 -17.60 -7.88 -8.67
C VAL A 46 -18.38 -7.50 -9.92
N GLY A 47 -18.85 -8.49 -10.69
CA GLY A 47 -19.62 -8.22 -11.92
C GLY A 47 -20.94 -7.48 -11.68
N ASP A 48 -21.54 -7.68 -10.50
CA ASP A 48 -22.77 -7.03 -10.04
C ASP A 48 -22.52 -5.67 -9.35
N LEU A 49 -21.27 -5.31 -9.09
CA LEU A 49 -20.93 -4.05 -8.44
C LEU A 49 -21.17 -2.90 -9.43
N ALA A 50 -22.12 -2.02 -9.16
CA ALA A 50 -22.38 -0.87 -10.03
C ALA A 50 -21.30 0.23 -9.89
N PRO A 51 -21.09 1.10 -10.90
CA PRO A 51 -20.21 2.26 -10.77
C PRO A 51 -20.59 3.17 -9.57
N GLY A 52 -19.58 3.75 -8.92
CA GLY A 52 -19.69 4.53 -7.68
C GLY A 52 -19.98 3.69 -6.43
N ARG A 53 -20.05 2.35 -6.53
CA ARG A 53 -20.36 1.49 -5.37
C ARG A 53 -19.11 0.90 -4.76
N LEU A 54 -19.06 1.00 -3.44
CA LEU A 54 -18.06 0.37 -2.58
C LEU A 54 -18.62 -0.94 -2.02
N ARG A 55 -17.91 -2.03 -2.24
CA ARG A 55 -18.11 -3.31 -1.55
C ARG A 55 -17.04 -3.47 -0.48
N THR A 56 -17.47 -3.81 0.72
CA THR A 56 -16.59 -4.09 1.85
C THR A 56 -16.67 -5.57 2.18
N ILE A 57 -15.52 -6.22 2.25
CA ILE A 57 -15.39 -7.62 2.65
C ILE A 57 -14.40 -7.74 3.81
N GLU A 58 -14.48 -8.85 4.52
CA GLU A 58 -13.49 -9.21 5.54
C GLU A 58 -12.48 -10.19 4.95
N TRP A 59 -11.19 -9.90 5.13
CA TRP A 59 -10.11 -10.82 4.79
C TRP A 59 -9.02 -10.75 5.86
N LYS A 60 -8.76 -11.87 6.53
CA LYS A 60 -7.77 -11.99 7.62
C LYS A 60 -7.95 -10.97 8.76
N GLY A 61 -9.19 -10.77 9.20
CA GLY A 61 -9.50 -9.81 10.28
C GLY A 61 -9.29 -8.35 9.87
N ARG A 62 -9.12 -8.07 8.57
CA ARG A 62 -9.05 -6.72 8.01
C ARG A 62 -10.21 -6.48 7.06
N SER A 63 -10.70 -5.25 7.06
CA SER A 63 -11.64 -4.80 6.04
C SER A 63 -10.88 -4.54 4.74
N VAL A 64 -11.32 -5.17 3.66
CA VAL A 64 -10.85 -4.88 2.30
C VAL A 64 -12.00 -4.27 1.50
N TRP A 65 -11.68 -3.20 0.80
CA TRP A 65 -12.58 -2.44 -0.03
C TRP A 65 -12.37 -2.78 -1.49
N ILE A 66 -13.46 -2.89 -2.21
CA ILE A 66 -13.51 -2.95 -3.67
C ILE A 66 -14.47 -1.86 -4.13
N LEU A 67 -13.93 -0.78 -4.70
CA LEU A 67 -14.70 0.32 -5.26
C LEU A 67 -14.72 0.18 -6.78
N ARG A 68 -15.91 0.12 -7.39
CA ARG A 68 -16.05 0.29 -8.84
C ARG A 68 -16.23 1.76 -9.16
N ARG A 69 -15.16 2.44 -9.58
CA ARG A 69 -15.18 3.85 -9.96
C ARG A 69 -15.93 4.05 -11.26
N SER A 70 -16.73 5.11 -11.33
CA SER A 70 -17.31 5.63 -12.57
C SER A 70 -16.26 6.34 -13.42
N ALA A 71 -16.59 6.60 -14.69
CA ALA A 71 -15.71 7.34 -15.59
C ALA A 71 -15.39 8.75 -15.04
N ASP A 72 -16.40 9.43 -14.47
CA ASP A 72 -16.24 10.76 -13.87
C ASP A 72 -15.33 10.74 -12.65
N GLU A 73 -15.45 9.71 -11.81
CA GLU A 73 -14.57 9.51 -10.66
C GLU A 73 -13.13 9.24 -11.08
N ILE A 74 -12.92 8.48 -12.17
CA ILE A 74 -11.58 8.22 -12.73
C ILE A 74 -10.97 9.52 -13.29
N ALA A 75 -11.75 10.27 -14.07
CA ALA A 75 -11.31 11.56 -14.61
C ALA A 75 -11.01 12.57 -13.50
N GLY A 76 -11.81 12.53 -12.43
CA GLY A 76 -11.64 13.32 -11.22
C GLY A 76 -10.44 12.92 -10.34
N LEU A 77 -9.55 12.03 -10.79
CA LEU A 77 -8.29 11.71 -10.10
C LEU A 77 -7.09 12.56 -10.55
N ALA A 78 -7.25 13.44 -11.53
CA ALA A 78 -6.18 14.29 -12.05
C ALA A 78 -6.36 15.77 -11.68
N GLY A 79 -5.26 16.53 -11.67
CA GLY A 79 -5.27 17.99 -11.60
C GLY A 79 -5.27 18.59 -10.19
N TYR A 80 -4.86 17.82 -9.19
CA TYR A 80 -4.73 18.26 -7.78
C TYR A 80 -3.60 17.52 -7.06
N GLU A 81 -2.61 17.04 -7.79
CA GLU A 81 -1.50 16.28 -7.25
C GLU A 81 -0.70 17.08 -6.20
N SER A 82 -0.72 18.42 -6.28
CA SER A 82 -0.14 19.32 -5.28
C SER A 82 -0.85 19.26 -3.91
N GLU A 83 -2.14 18.92 -3.88
CA GLU A 83 -2.94 18.76 -2.66
C GLU A 83 -2.65 17.43 -1.95
N LEU A 84 -2.01 16.47 -2.62
CA LEU A 84 -1.69 15.15 -2.09
C LEU A 84 -0.34 15.15 -1.35
N ALA A 85 -0.24 14.39 -0.26
CA ALA A 85 1.01 14.24 0.48
C ALA A 85 1.98 13.28 -0.22
N ASP A 86 1.47 12.21 -0.84
CA ASP A 86 2.23 11.20 -1.58
C ASP A 86 1.60 10.92 -2.97
N PRO A 87 1.61 11.90 -3.91
CA PRO A 87 0.96 11.77 -5.21
C PRO A 87 1.53 10.63 -6.06
N ALA A 88 2.83 10.36 -5.93
CA ALA A 88 3.54 9.31 -6.67
C ALA A 88 3.51 7.93 -5.97
N SER A 89 2.86 7.82 -4.81
CA SER A 89 2.77 6.58 -4.03
C SER A 89 4.14 5.95 -3.68
N LEU A 90 5.12 6.80 -3.39
CA LEU A 90 6.49 6.36 -3.07
C LEU A 90 6.56 5.71 -1.69
N HIS A 91 5.68 6.11 -0.76
CA HIS A 91 5.64 5.61 0.61
C HIS A 91 4.49 4.62 0.83
N SER A 92 3.86 4.17 -0.27
CA SER A 92 2.71 3.29 -0.22
C SER A 92 3.10 1.81 -0.32
N LEU A 93 2.40 0.97 0.43
CA LEU A 93 2.44 -0.48 0.28
C LEU A 93 1.41 -0.89 -0.78
N GLN A 94 1.91 -1.36 -1.92
CA GLN A 94 1.09 -1.77 -3.06
C GLN A 94 1.89 -2.68 -4.01
N PRO A 95 1.21 -3.54 -4.80
CA PRO A 95 1.85 -4.34 -5.84
C PRO A 95 2.50 -3.44 -6.90
N GLU A 96 3.56 -3.93 -7.54
CA GLU A 96 4.27 -3.18 -8.58
C GLU A 96 3.36 -2.83 -9.76
N ALA A 97 2.48 -3.76 -10.16
CA ALA A 97 1.50 -3.53 -11.22
C ALA A 97 0.46 -2.43 -10.88
N CYS A 98 0.33 -2.07 -9.60
CA CYS A 98 -0.50 -0.97 -9.12
C CYS A 98 0.29 0.35 -8.95
N ARG A 99 1.57 0.42 -9.32
CA ARG A 99 2.33 1.69 -9.37
C ARG A 99 1.95 2.52 -10.60
N ASN A 100 0.72 3.00 -10.58
CA ASN A 100 0.14 3.87 -11.61
C ASN A 100 -0.76 4.93 -10.93
N PRO A 101 -1.19 5.98 -11.65
CA PRO A 101 -2.00 7.06 -11.06
C PRO A 101 -3.30 6.60 -10.39
N HIS A 102 -3.86 5.46 -10.82
CA HIS A 102 -5.13 4.92 -10.33
C HIS A 102 -4.97 3.92 -9.18
N ARG A 103 -3.73 3.48 -8.90
CA ARG A 103 -3.38 2.52 -7.85
C ARG A 103 -4.17 1.21 -7.95
N SER A 104 -4.31 0.72 -9.18
CA SER A 104 -5.17 -0.42 -9.52
C SER A 104 -4.73 -1.12 -10.80
N LEU A 105 -5.04 -2.41 -10.95
CA LEU A 105 -4.84 -3.17 -12.19
C LEU A 105 -5.79 -2.73 -13.32
N ARG A 106 -7.00 -2.28 -12.98
CA ARG A 106 -7.94 -1.64 -13.89
C ARG A 106 -8.43 -0.31 -13.32
N PRO A 107 -8.45 0.79 -14.09
CA PRO A 107 -8.83 2.10 -13.58
C PRO A 107 -10.20 2.15 -12.93
N GLU A 108 -11.14 1.30 -13.32
CA GLU A 108 -12.47 1.24 -12.71
C GLU A 108 -12.55 0.41 -11.43
N LEU A 109 -11.57 -0.43 -11.10
CA LEU A 109 -11.60 -1.29 -9.90
C LEU A 109 -10.48 -0.92 -8.92
N PHE A 110 -10.82 -0.15 -7.89
CA PHE A 110 -9.89 0.16 -6.81
C PHE A 110 -10.05 -0.85 -5.67
N VAL A 111 -8.95 -1.50 -5.28
CA VAL A 111 -8.90 -2.48 -4.19
C VAL A 111 -7.95 -1.97 -3.12
N ALA A 112 -8.40 -1.88 -1.86
CA ALA A 112 -7.56 -1.37 -0.78
C ALA A 112 -7.93 -1.96 0.59
N VAL A 113 -6.97 -2.00 1.51
CA VAL A 113 -7.25 -2.24 2.93
C VAL A 113 -7.95 -0.99 3.48
N GLY A 114 -9.15 -1.18 4.02
CA GLY A 114 -10.02 -0.13 4.53
C GLY A 114 -9.60 0.44 5.89
N GLN A 115 -8.31 0.67 6.09
CA GLN A 115 -7.73 1.14 7.35
C GLN A 115 -6.87 2.37 7.08
N CYS A 116 -7.13 3.44 7.83
CA CYS A 116 -6.34 4.65 7.77
C CYS A 116 -4.89 4.35 8.18
N THR A 117 -3.93 4.83 7.39
CA THR A 117 -2.49 4.63 7.60
C THR A 117 -1.94 5.37 8.82
N HIS A 118 -2.72 6.23 9.47
CA HIS A 118 -2.33 6.86 10.72
C HIS A 118 -2.36 5.86 11.90
N GLN A 119 -3.54 5.39 12.28
CA GLN A 119 -3.74 4.52 13.46
C GLN A 119 -4.82 3.45 13.22
N GLY A 120 -5.09 3.09 11.96
CA GLY A 120 -5.94 1.95 11.63
C GLY A 120 -7.45 2.15 11.69
N CYS A 121 -7.95 3.33 12.11
CA CYS A 121 -9.38 3.64 12.04
C CYS A 121 -9.94 3.44 10.62
N PRO A 122 -11.17 2.91 10.44
CA PRO A 122 -11.78 2.76 9.13
C PRO A 122 -12.28 4.11 8.60
N PRO A 123 -11.76 4.60 7.46
CA PRO A 123 -12.35 5.78 6.80
C PRO A 123 -13.72 5.46 6.19
N ALA A 124 -14.55 6.49 6.02
CA ALA A 124 -15.85 6.38 5.36
C ALA A 124 -15.82 7.04 3.99
N LEU A 125 -16.40 6.38 2.97
CA LEU A 125 -16.63 7.00 1.67
C LEU A 125 -17.67 8.12 1.80
N ARG A 126 -17.30 9.34 1.40
CA ARG A 126 -18.18 10.51 1.38
C ARG A 126 -18.25 11.07 -0.03
N SER A 127 -19.46 11.36 -0.48
CA SER A 127 -19.67 12.20 -1.66
C SER A 127 -19.14 13.60 -1.37
N GLY A 128 -18.21 14.08 -2.18
CA GLY A 128 -17.67 15.43 -2.06
C GLY A 128 -18.43 16.45 -2.90
N ALA A 129 -17.97 17.71 -2.84
CA ALA A 129 -18.49 18.78 -3.68
C ALA A 129 -17.83 18.74 -5.07
N GLY A 130 -18.63 18.88 -6.14
CA GLY A 130 -18.19 18.47 -7.48
C GLY A 130 -17.94 16.96 -7.53
N ASN A 131 -17.51 16.41 -8.66
CA ASN A 131 -17.30 14.96 -8.84
C ASN A 131 -16.11 14.38 -8.04
N ARG A 132 -15.83 14.89 -6.83
CA ARG A 132 -14.68 14.55 -5.98
C ARG A 132 -15.14 13.86 -4.69
N SER A 133 -15.65 12.64 -4.79
CA SER A 133 -15.82 11.79 -3.61
C SER A 133 -14.47 11.48 -2.96
N GLU A 134 -14.46 11.29 -1.64
CA GLU A 134 -13.25 11.05 -0.85
C GLU A 134 -13.52 10.03 0.25
N PHE A 135 -12.47 9.38 0.75
CA PHE A 135 -12.50 8.62 1.99
C PHE A 135 -12.08 9.53 3.15
N LEU A 136 -12.96 9.74 4.13
CA LEU A 136 -12.71 10.55 5.31
C LEU A 136 -12.55 9.67 6.56
N CYS A 137 -11.40 9.74 7.22
CA CYS A 137 -11.17 9.12 8.52
C CYS A 137 -11.70 10.04 9.63
N PRO A 138 -12.73 9.64 10.40
CA PRO A 138 -13.35 10.52 11.40
C PRO A 138 -12.48 10.73 12.64
N CYS A 139 -11.48 9.88 12.89
CA CYS A 139 -10.68 9.94 14.12
C CYS A 139 -9.84 11.22 14.23
N HIS A 140 -9.14 11.59 13.15
CA HIS A 140 -8.25 12.76 13.10
C HIS A 140 -8.30 13.46 11.75
N THR A 141 -9.44 13.37 11.06
CA THR A 141 -9.79 14.09 9.82
C THR A 141 -8.87 13.88 8.61
N SER A 142 -8.07 12.81 8.59
CA SER A 142 -7.31 12.44 7.39
C SER A 142 -8.24 12.07 6.23
N LYS A 143 -7.88 12.55 5.04
CA LYS A 143 -8.63 12.34 3.80
C LYS A 143 -7.80 11.58 2.78
N PHE A 144 -8.48 10.78 1.97
CA PHE A 144 -7.90 10.07 0.84
C PHE A 144 -8.81 10.22 -0.38
N ASP A 145 -8.25 10.33 -1.58
CA ASP A 145 -9.05 10.31 -2.80
C ASP A 145 -9.53 8.88 -3.16
N LEU A 146 -10.23 8.72 -4.28
CA LEU A 146 -10.73 7.40 -4.72
C LEU A 146 -9.65 6.47 -5.31
N ALA A 147 -8.40 6.91 -5.38
CA ALA A 147 -7.25 6.02 -5.55
C ALA A 147 -6.59 5.71 -4.20
N GLY A 148 -7.15 6.17 -3.08
CA GLY A 148 -6.60 6.01 -1.74
C GLY A 148 -5.35 6.83 -1.49
N ARG A 149 -5.07 7.85 -2.32
CA ARG A 149 -3.94 8.77 -2.11
C ARG A 149 -4.30 9.78 -1.03
N VAL A 150 -3.40 9.97 -0.08
CA VAL A 150 -3.64 10.81 1.10
C VAL A 150 -3.49 12.28 0.74
N PHE A 151 -4.43 13.10 1.17
CA PHE A 151 -4.34 14.57 1.06
C PHE A 151 -3.40 15.13 2.14
N ARG A 152 -2.88 16.35 1.94
CA ARG A 152 -2.16 17.13 2.97
C ARG A 152 -3.12 17.64 4.06
N MET A 153 -3.93 16.75 4.63
CA MET A 153 -4.91 17.04 5.68
C MET A 153 -4.92 15.92 6.72
N GLY A 154 -4.88 16.30 8.00
CA GLY A 154 -4.78 15.36 9.10
C GLY A 154 -3.39 14.71 9.23
N PRO A 155 -3.23 13.75 10.16
CA PRO A 155 -1.92 13.17 10.51
C PRO A 155 -1.46 11.99 9.65
N ALA A 156 -2.32 11.37 8.83
CA ALA A 156 -1.90 10.31 7.91
C ALA A 156 -0.93 10.85 6.86
N THR A 157 0.22 10.16 6.68
CA THR A 157 1.28 10.58 5.75
C THR A 157 1.46 9.64 4.56
N ALA A 158 0.87 8.44 4.59
CA ALA A 158 0.98 7.44 3.53
C ALA A 158 -0.40 7.11 2.92
N ASN A 159 -0.40 6.72 1.64
CA ASN A 159 -1.61 6.27 0.92
C ASN A 159 -2.14 4.95 1.49
N LEU A 160 -3.44 4.69 1.34
CA LEU A 160 -4.07 3.43 1.76
C LEU A 160 -3.37 2.22 1.14
N VAL A 161 -3.19 1.14 1.91
CA VAL A 161 -2.52 -0.07 1.43
C VAL A 161 -3.36 -0.74 0.33
N VAL A 162 -2.74 -1.06 -0.80
CA VAL A 162 -3.34 -1.93 -1.83
C VAL A 162 -2.81 -3.34 -1.56
N PRO A 163 -3.68 -4.33 -1.29
CA PRO A 163 -3.22 -5.70 -1.08
C PRO A 163 -2.73 -6.31 -2.41
N GLU A 164 -2.05 -7.46 -2.34
CA GLU A 164 -1.87 -8.31 -3.52
C GLU A 164 -3.25 -8.81 -3.99
N TYR A 165 -3.51 -8.71 -5.29
CA TYR A 165 -4.69 -9.28 -5.91
C TYR A 165 -4.47 -9.48 -7.42
N ARG A 166 -5.20 -10.43 -8.00
CA ARG A 166 -5.33 -10.57 -9.46
C ARG A 166 -6.77 -10.45 -9.91
N LEU A 167 -6.95 -10.29 -11.23
CA LEU A 167 -8.25 -10.25 -11.87
C LEU A 167 -8.50 -11.54 -12.64
N GLU A 168 -9.67 -12.14 -12.43
CA GLU A 168 -10.14 -13.30 -13.19
C GLU A 168 -11.29 -12.86 -14.09
N GLY A 169 -10.99 -12.72 -15.39
CA GLY A 169 -11.95 -12.20 -16.36
C GLY A 169 -12.47 -10.80 -16.01
N ALA A 170 -13.71 -10.50 -16.39
CA ALA A 170 -14.34 -9.20 -16.14
C ALA A 170 -15.02 -9.11 -14.76
N GLY A 171 -15.31 -10.24 -14.11
CA GLY A 171 -16.28 -10.32 -13.03
C GLY A 171 -15.72 -10.69 -11.66
N ARG A 172 -14.43 -11.00 -11.52
CA ARG A 172 -13.88 -11.54 -10.27
C ARG A 172 -12.53 -10.93 -9.90
N VAL A 173 -12.36 -10.62 -8.62
CA VAL A 173 -11.11 -10.17 -7.99
C VAL A 173 -10.68 -11.26 -7.02
N VAL A 174 -9.42 -11.70 -7.08
CA VAL A 174 -8.86 -12.67 -6.13
C VAL A 174 -7.84 -11.98 -5.25
N ILE A 175 -8.17 -11.79 -3.98
CA ILE A 175 -7.32 -11.08 -3.00
C ILE A 175 -6.34 -12.04 -2.36
N GLY A 176 -5.09 -11.62 -2.16
CA GLY A 176 -4.02 -12.40 -1.56
C GLY A 176 -3.10 -13.11 -2.54
N GLU A 177 -3.27 -12.88 -3.85
CA GLU A 177 -2.45 -13.47 -4.92
C GLU A 177 -2.08 -12.41 -5.95
N SER A 178 -0.84 -12.44 -6.46
CA SER A 178 -0.33 -11.58 -7.53
C SER A 178 -0.52 -12.18 -8.92
#